data_AF-A0A9D4J2U9-F1
#
_entry.id   AF-A0A9D4J2U9-F1
#
_cell.length_a   1.000
_cell.length_b   1.000
_cell.length_c   1.000
_cell.angle_alpha   90.00
_cell.angle_beta   90.00
_cell.angle_gamma   90.00
#
_symmetry.space_group_name_H-M   'P 1'
#
loop_
_entity.id
_entity.type
_entity.pdbx_description
1 polymer ?
#
loop_
_entity_poly.entity_id
_entity_poly.type
_entity_poly.pdbx_seq_one_letter_code
_entity_poly.pdbx_strand_id
1 'polypeptide(L)' 'MRVIFATSYQLNQLKEARRWFIDGTFKLVKPPFYQLSTMHAFVKKGDDTKQVPLVYVQMSRLRRKTILVC' A
#
# COMPACT_ATOMS: atom_id res chain seq x y z
N MET A 1 -1.98 17.13 -1.86
CA MET A 1 -2.03 16.30 -3.07
C MET A 1 -1.71 14.85 -2.72
N ARG A 2 -2.41 13.90 -3.34
CA ARG A 2 -2.14 12.46 -3.22
C ARG A 2 -2.12 11.85 -4.60
N VAL A 3 -1.13 11.02 -4.88
CA VAL A 3 -1.01 10.28 -6.13
C VAL A 3 -1.02 8.80 -5.80
N ILE A 4 -1.88 8.04 -6.48
CA ILE A 4 -2.05 6.60 -6.28
C ILE A 4 -1.48 5.89 -7.50
N PHE A 5 -0.59 4.93 -7.26
CA PHE A 5 -0.02 4.07 -8.29
C PHE A 5 -0.49 2.65 -8.04
N ALA A 6 -1.25 2.12 -8.99
CA ALA A 6 -1.69 0.73 -9.05
C ALA A 6 -2.10 0.38 -10.48
N THR A 7 -1.89 -0.86 -10.89
CA THR A 7 -2.47 -1.42 -12.12
C THR A 7 -3.86 -1.98 -11.85
N SER A 8 -4.68 -2.12 -12.88
CA SER A 8 -6.00 -2.76 -12.76
C SER A 8 -5.90 -4.19 -12.20
N TYR A 9 -4.82 -4.91 -12.53
CA TYR A 9 -4.54 -6.24 -11.96
C TYR A 9 -4.29 -6.17 -10.45
N GLN A 10 -3.45 -5.24 -9.99
CA GLN A 10 -3.19 -5.05 -8.56
C GLN A 10 -4.45 -4.67 -7.78
N LEU A 11 -5.31 -3.83 -8.38
CA LEU A 11 -6.59 -3.46 -7.78
C LEU A 11 -7.54 -4.65 -7.68
N ASN A 12 -7.60 -5.52 -8.70
CA ASN A 12 -8.39 -6.75 -8.63
C ASN A 12 -7.86 -7.70 -7.55
N GLN A 13 -6.53 -7.84 -7.43
CA GLN A 13 -5.93 -8.63 -6.35
C GLN A 13 -6.24 -8.07 -4.96
N LEU A 14 -6.25 -6.74 -4.79
CA LEU A 14 -6.63 -6.11 -3.53
C LEU A 14 -8.11 -6.33 -3.21
N LYS A 15 -8.98 -6.29 -4.23
CA LYS A 15 -10.44 -6.54 -4.11
C LYS A 15 -10.73 -7.99 -3.70
N GLU A 16 -9.96 -8.95 -4.20
CA GLU A 16 -10.12 -10.38 -3.91
C GLU A 16 -9.43 -10.80 -2.60
N ALA A 17 -8.48 -10.00 -2.10
CA ALA A 17 -7.74 -10.32 -0.90
C ALA A 17 -8.64 -10.33 0.35
N ARG A 18 -8.57 -11.41 1.13
CA ARG A 18 -9.32 -11.55 2.39
C ARG A 18 -8.88 -10.56 3.47
N ARG A 19 -7.59 -10.20 3.48
CA ARG A 19 -6.98 -9.27 4.43
C ARG A 19 -5.94 -8.44 3.73
N TRP A 20 -5.96 -7.14 4.01
CA TRP A 20 -4.93 -6.21 3.59
C TRP A 20 -4.60 -5.26 4.73
N PHE A 21 -3.40 -4.69 4.67
CA PHE A 21 -2.94 -3.73 5.66
C PHE A 21 -2.17 -2.62 4.98
N ILE A 22 -2.25 -1.45 5.58
CA ILE A 22 -1.51 -0.28 5.12
C ILE A 22 -0.26 -0.14 5.97
N ASP A 23 0.91 -0.24 5.35
CA ASP A 23 2.15 0.20 5.98
C ASP A 23 2.40 1.67 5.65
N GLY A 24 2.72 2.42 6.70
CA GLY A 24 3.22 3.78 6.60
C GLY A 24 4.73 3.76 6.50
N THR A 25 5.30 3.36 5.38
CA THR A 25 6.75 3.44 5.21
C THR A 25 7.16 4.88 4.93
N PHE A 26 7.35 5.67 5.99
CA PHE A 26 7.85 7.06 5.91
C PHE A 26 9.34 7.07 5.53
N LYS A 27 9.67 6.63 4.32
CA LYS A 27 10.92 7.06 3.69
C LYS A 27 10.72 8.51 3.27
N LEU A 28 11.72 9.35 3.58
CA LEU A 28 11.79 10.71 3.05
C LEU A 28 11.76 10.61 1.51
N VAL A 29 10.62 10.92 0.91
CA VAL A 29 10.52 11.09 -0.55
C VAL A 29 11.05 12.49 -0.87
N LYS A 30 11.63 12.69 -2.06
CA LYS A 30 12.09 14.03 -2.47
C LYS A 30 10.87 14.94 -2.71
N PRO A 31 10.99 16.26 -2.46
CA PRO A 31 9.95 17.22 -2.83
C PRO A 31 9.47 17.02 -4.27
N PRO A 32 8.15 17.10 -4.53
CA PRO A 32 7.10 17.67 -3.67
C PRO A 32 6.40 16.68 -2.72
N PHE A 33 6.85 15.42 -2.62
CA PHE A 33 6.22 14.40 -1.77
C PHE A 33 7.07 14.11 -0.53
N TYR A 34 6.44 13.90 0.62
CA TYR A 34 7.15 13.73 1.89
C TYR A 34 6.84 12.39 2.57
N GLN A 35 5.83 11.66 2.08
CA GLN A 35 5.46 10.35 2.60
C GLN A 35 5.06 9.42 1.47
N LEU A 36 5.47 8.16 1.59
CA LEU A 36 4.95 7.04 0.83
C LEU A 36 4.16 6.14 1.78
N SER A 37 2.98 5.72 1.37
CA SER A 37 2.22 4.69 2.06
C SER A 37 1.92 3.58 1.09
N THR A 38 2.04 2.34 1.55
CA THR A 38 1.89 1.16 0.71
C THR A 38 0.80 0.28 1.27
N MET A 39 -0.14 -0.15 0.42
CA MET A 39 -1.12 -1.17 0.79
C MET A 39 -0.60 -2.53 0.36
N HIS A 40 -0.57 -3.44 1.32
CA HIS A 40 -0.11 -4.80 1.16
C HIS A 40 -1.29 -5.75 1.29
N ALA A 41 -1.30 -6.79 0.46
CA ALA A 41 -2.20 -7.91 0.62
C ALA A 41 -1.42 -9.21 0.77
N PHE A 42 -2.07 -10.21 1.34
CA PHE A 42 -1.54 -11.57 1.36
C PHE A 42 -1.98 -12.30 0.09
N VAL A 43 -1.01 -12.71 -0.72
CA VAL A 43 -1.24 -13.56 -1.90
C VAL A 43 -0.85 -14.98 -1.51
N LYS A 44 -1.76 -15.93 -1.74
CA LYS A 44 -1.56 -17.36 -1.47
C LYS A 44 -1.37 -18.11 -2.78
N LYS A 45 -0.34 -18.97 -2.85
CA LYS A 45 -0.12 -19.89 -3.97
C LYS A 45 0.30 -21.24 -3.40
N GLY A 46 -0.58 -22.25 -3.49
CA GLY A 46 -0.39 -23.52 -2.78
C GLY A 46 -0.39 -23.28 -1.27
N ASP A 47 0.62 -23.78 -0.57
CA ASP A 47 0.79 -23.56 0.87
C ASP A 47 1.56 -22.27 1.21
N ASP A 48 2.17 -21.62 0.21
CA ASP A 48 2.92 -20.39 0.41
C ASP A 48 1.99 -19.18 0.50
N THR A 49 2.17 -18.38 1.54
CA THR A 49 1.51 -17.08 1.69
C THR A 49 2.57 -15.98 1.76
N LYS A 50 2.51 -15.02 0.84
CA LYS A 50 3.44 -13.88 0.79
C LYS A 50 2.70 -12.55 0.92
N GLN A 51 3.33 -11.61 1.61
CA GLN A 51 2.89 -10.23 1.63
C GLN A 51 3.40 -9.53 0.37
N VAL A 52 2.50 -8.92 -0.38
CA VAL A 52 2.82 -8.25 -1.64
C VAL A 52 2.30 -6.82 -1.60
N PRO A 53 3.15 -5.79 -1.88
CA PRO A 53 2.68 -4.43 -2.04
C PRO A 53 1.91 -4.29 -3.35
N LEU A 54 0.64 -3.89 -3.27
CA LEU A 54 -0.25 -3.77 -4.42
C LEU A 54 -0.54 -2.32 -4.81
N VAL A 55 -0.56 -1.40 -3.84
CA VAL A 55 -0.88 0.01 -4.10
C VAL A 55 0.10 0.91 -3.39
N TYR A 56 0.57 1.94 -4.10
CA TYR A 56 1.47 2.95 -3.54
C TYR A 56 0.78 4.32 -3.56
N VAL A 57 0.83 5.02 -2.43
CA VAL A 57 0.22 6.33 -2.24
C VAL A 57 1.30 7.32 -1.83
N GLN A 58 1.63 8.25 -2.72
CA GLN A 58 2.50 9.37 -2.41
C GLN A 58 1.68 10.52 -1.86
N MET A 59 2.14 11.10 -0.74
CA MET A 59 1.47 12.20 -0.06
C MET A 59 2.38 13.41 0.03
N SER A 60 1.84 14.58 -0.32
CA SER A 60 2.53 15.86 -0.24
C SER A 60 2.47 16.51 1.14
N ARG A 61 1.83 15.86 2.13
CA ARG A 61 1.71 16.38 3.50
C ARG A 61 1.89 15.26 4.50
N LEU A 62 2.62 15.55 5.58
CA LEU A 62 2.82 14.63 6.69
C LEU A 62 1.49 14.36 7.40
N ARG A 63 1.01 13.12 7.41
CA ARG A 63 -0.07 12.65 8.29
C ARG A 63 0.45 11.67 9.33
N ARG A 64 -0.12 11.74 10.55
CA ARG A 64 0.20 10.82 11.65
C ARG A 64 -0.25 9.39 11.31
N LYS A 65 0.53 8.43 11.77
CA LYS A 65 0.48 7.00 11.41
C LYS A 65 -0.70 6.31 12.11
N THR A 66 -1.49 5.58 11.35
CA THR A 66 -2.38 4.52 11.87
C THR A 66 -2.15 3.31 10.98
N ILE A 67 -1.73 2.18 11.56
CA ILE A 67 -1.79 0.90 10.86
C ILE A 67 -3.28 0.58 10.77
N LEU A 68 -3.84 0.65 9.56
CA LEU A 68 -5.19 0.23 9.29
C LEU A 68 -5.12 -1.18 8.73
N VAL A 69 -5.78 -2.10 9.44
CA VAL A 69 -6.00 -3.48 9.02
C VAL A 69 -7.49 -3.61 8.72
N CYS A 70 -7.81 -4.11 7.54
CA CYS A 70 -9.18 -4.38 7.11
C CYS A 70 -9.33 -5.82 6.62
#